data_AF-U9UVA4-F1
#
_entry.id   AF-U9UVA4-F1
#
_cell.length_a   1.000
_cell.length_b   1.000
_cell.length_c   1.000
_cell.angle_alpha   90.00
_cell.angle_beta   90.00
_cell.angle_gamma   90.00
#
_symmetry.space_group_name_H-M   'P 1'
#
loop_
_entity.id
_entity.type
_entity.pdbx_description
1 polymer ?
#
loop_
_entity_poly.entity_id
_entity_poly.type
_entity_poly.pdbx_seq_one_letter_code
_entity_poly.pdbx_strand_id
1 'polypeptide(L)'
;MFESIIVEYLDNTLKDFKDELYAILQRYNDKVNVHASARKKVKKLLDNFNSSFSSVEMRKFVYELEYHEEMRVNVTSAYTVEVIKDQRENQERINQLRRNTSENQFLYYLPVFHVQKGPKTT
;
A
#
# COMPACT_ATOMS: atom_id res chain seq x y z
N MET A 1 -4.33 -15.50 4.13
CA MET A 1 -5.41 -14.64 4.69
C MET A 1 -5.58 -13.37 3.88
N PHE A 2 -4.51 -12.64 3.55
CA PHE A 2 -4.58 -11.45 2.67
C PHE A 2 -5.00 -11.75 1.22
N GLU A 3 -4.49 -12.82 0.61
CA GLU A 3 -4.92 -13.25 -0.74
C GLU A 3 -6.44 -13.48 -0.82
N SER A 4 -7.05 -14.07 0.20
CA SER A 4 -8.49 -14.34 0.26
C SER A 4 -9.33 -13.06 0.30
N ILE A 5 -8.83 -11.98 0.92
CA ILE A 5 -9.57 -10.72 1.05
C ILE A 5 -9.52 -9.94 -0.27
N ILE A 6 -8.38 -9.98 -0.98
CA ILE A 6 -8.21 -9.30 -2.26
C ILE A 6 -9.10 -9.94 -3.33
N VAL A 7 -9.11 -11.27 -3.42
CA VAL A 7 -9.97 -12.01 -4.35
C VAL A 7 -11.46 -11.73 -4.07
N GLU A 8 -11.88 -11.76 -2.81
CA GLU A 8 -13.28 -11.51 -2.43
C GLU A 8 -13.71 -10.07 -2.73
N TYR A 9 -12.85 -9.07 -2.50
CA TYR A 9 -13.16 -7.68 -2.82
C TYR A 9 -13.28 -7.44 -4.34
N LEU A 10 -12.38 -8.06 -5.12
CA LEU A 10 -12.38 -7.91 -6.57
C LEU A 10 -13.58 -8.61 -7.21
N ASP A 11 -13.94 -9.80 -6.73
CA ASP A 11 -15.14 -10.54 -7.18
C ASP A 11 -16.42 -9.75 -6.89
N ASN A 12 -16.54 -9.16 -5.70
CA ASN A 12 -17.69 -8.32 -5.36
C ASN A 12 -17.77 -7.07 -6.24
N THR A 13 -16.64 -6.38 -6.45
CA THR A 13 -16.59 -5.18 -7.30
C THR A 13 -16.95 -5.49 -8.76
N LEU A 14 -16.46 -6.60 -9.30
CA LEU A 14 -16.79 -7.05 -10.66
C LEU A 14 -18.24 -7.45 -10.80
N LYS A 15 -18.81 -8.09 -9.77
CA LYS A 15 -20.22 -8.44 -9.72
C LYS A 15 -21.10 -7.19 -9.73
N ASP A 16 -20.80 -6.21 -8.89
CA ASP A 16 -21.55 -4.95 -8.83
C ASP A 16 -21.50 -4.22 -10.18
N PHE A 17 -20.32 -4.12 -10.79
CA PHE A 17 -20.17 -3.54 -12.14
C PHE A 17 -21.01 -4.28 -13.18
N LYS A 18 -20.99 -5.62 -13.14
CA LYS A 18 -21.74 -6.47 -14.08
C LYS A 18 -23.25 -6.25 -13.92
N ASP A 19 -23.73 -6.18 -12.69
CA ASP A 19 -25.15 -5.99 -12.38
C ASP A 19 -25.62 -4.57 -12.78
N GLU A 20 -24.83 -3.54 -12.51
CA GLU A 20 -25.13 -2.16 -12.93
C GLU A 20 -25.18 -2.03 -14.45
N LEU A 21 -24.19 -2.58 -15.16
CA LEU A 21 -24.15 -2.55 -16.62
C LEU A 21 -25.35 -3.30 -17.22
N TYR A 22 -25.71 -4.45 -16.66
CA TYR A 22 -26.89 -5.20 -17.09
C TYR A 22 -28.17 -4.39 -16.91
N ALA A 23 -28.33 -3.74 -15.76
CA ALA A 23 -29.48 -2.90 -15.46
C ALA A 23 -29.59 -1.70 -16.41
N ILE A 24 -28.47 -1.06 -16.78
CA ILE A 24 -28.45 0.03 -17.76
C ILE A 24 -28.90 -0.48 -19.13
N LEU A 25 -28.38 -1.62 -19.58
CA LEU A 25 -28.73 -2.21 -20.88
C LEU A 25 -30.20 -2.64 -20.92
N GLN A 26 -30.73 -3.24 -19.85
CA GLN A 26 -32.15 -3.57 -19.74
C GLN A 26 -33.02 -2.30 -19.82
N ARG A 27 -32.74 -1.28 -19.00
CA ARG A 27 -33.48 -0.01 -19.02
C ARG A 27 -33.48 0.61 -20.41
N TYR A 28 -32.36 0.54 -21.13
CA TYR A 28 -32.30 1.03 -22.51
C TYR A 28 -33.14 0.19 -23.48
N ASN A 29 -33.13 -1.13 -23.34
CA ASN A 29 -33.95 -2.03 -24.15
C ASN A 29 -35.46 -1.77 -23.97
N ASP A 30 -35.87 -1.47 -22.74
CA ASP A 30 -37.28 -1.26 -22.37
C ASP A 30 -37.80 0.14 -22.71
N LYS A 31 -36.91 1.10 -23.01
CA LYS A 31 -37.32 2.45 -23.43
C LYS A 31 -38.11 2.39 -24.74
N VAL A 32 -39.29 3.00 -24.74
CA VAL A 32 -40.27 2.97 -25.84
C VAL A 32 -39.80 3.78 -27.07
N ASN A 33 -38.95 4.80 -26.89
CA ASN A 33 -38.50 5.74 -27.92
C ASN A 33 -37.03 5.53 -28.35
N VAL A 34 -36.65 4.27 -28.58
CA VAL A 34 -35.29 3.92 -29.02
C VAL A 34 -35.35 3.44 -30.46
N HIS A 35 -34.40 3.92 -31.28
CA HIS A 35 -34.27 3.48 -32.67
C HIS A 35 -34.11 1.95 -32.75
N ALA A 36 -34.86 1.29 -33.64
CA ALA A 36 -34.93 -0.16 -33.72
C ALA A 36 -33.56 -0.83 -33.91
N SER A 37 -32.65 -0.21 -34.67
CA SER A 37 -31.28 -0.73 -34.85
C SER A 37 -30.47 -0.70 -33.55
N ALA A 38 -30.64 0.34 -32.73
CA ALA A 38 -29.95 0.45 -31.45
C ALA A 38 -30.52 -0.56 -30.45
N ARG A 39 -31.86 -0.70 -30.39
CA ARG A 39 -32.50 -1.75 -29.59
C ARG A 39 -32.03 -3.14 -29.99
N LYS A 40 -31.93 -3.44 -31.29
CA LYS A 40 -31.41 -4.72 -31.80
C LYS A 40 -29.97 -4.98 -31.36
N LYS A 41 -29.10 -3.96 -31.35
CA LYS A 41 -27.72 -4.08 -30.86
C LYS A 41 -27.68 -4.36 -29.35
N VAL A 42 -28.47 -3.63 -28.56
CA VAL A 42 -28.54 -3.83 -27.11
C VAL A 42 -29.11 -5.20 -26.76
N LYS A 43 -30.16 -5.65 -27.46
CA LYS A 43 -30.69 -7.01 -27.29
C LYS A 43 -29.61 -8.08 -27.53
N LYS A 44 -28.82 -7.95 -28.61
CA LYS A 44 -27.70 -8.88 -28.85
C LYS A 44 -26.64 -8.86 -27.75
N LEU A 45 -26.37 -7.70 -27.16
CA LEU A 45 -25.45 -7.59 -26.02
C LEU A 45 -26.03 -8.28 -24.78
N LEU A 46 -27.32 -8.09 -24.51
CA LEU A 46 -28.03 -8.74 -23.40
C LEU A 46 -28.07 -10.27 -23.58
N ASP A 47 -28.34 -10.76 -24.79
CA ASP A 47 -28.40 -12.19 -25.10
C ASP A 47 -27.05 -12.90 -24.88
N ASN A 48 -25.94 -12.18 -25.08
CA ASN A 48 -24.57 -12.67 -24.90
C ASN A 48 -23.86 -12.08 -23.67
N PHE A 49 -24.62 -11.51 -22.73
CA PHE A 49 -24.04 -10.71 -21.67
C PHE A 49 -23.15 -11.57 -20.77
N ASN A 50 -23.68 -12.69 -20.28
CA ASN A 50 -22.93 -13.61 -19.42
C ASN A 50 -21.72 -14.21 -20.13
N SER A 51 -21.86 -14.59 -21.41
CA SER A 51 -20.75 -15.19 -22.16
C SER A 51 -19.62 -14.20 -22.38
N SER A 52 -19.93 -12.92 -22.59
CA SER A 52 -18.95 -11.84 -22.77
C SER A 52 -18.09 -11.62 -21.51
N PHE A 53 -18.68 -11.73 -20.32
CA PHE A 53 -17.96 -11.66 -19.04
C PHE A 53 -17.20 -12.95 -18.68
N SER A 54 -17.53 -14.07 -19.34
CA SER A 54 -16.81 -15.34 -19.19
C SER A 54 -15.70 -15.55 -20.23
N SER A 55 -15.36 -14.52 -21.02
CA SER A 55 -14.33 -14.59 -22.04
C SER A 55 -12.94 -14.81 -21.44
N VAL A 56 -12.01 -15.36 -22.24
CA VAL A 56 -10.62 -15.56 -21.83
C VAL A 56 -9.97 -14.21 -21.54
N GLU A 57 -10.30 -13.19 -22.34
CA GLU A 57 -9.85 -11.82 -22.21
C GLU A 57 -10.29 -11.21 -20.88
N MET A 58 -11.55 -11.39 -20.45
CA MET A 58 -11.97 -10.91 -19.14
C MET A 58 -11.28 -11.65 -18.00
N ARG A 59 -11.10 -12.98 -18.10
CA ARG A 59 -10.31 -13.71 -17.09
C ARG A 59 -8.89 -13.20 -16.99
N LYS A 60 -8.25 -12.91 -18.13
CA LYS A 60 -6.90 -12.34 -18.17
C LYS A 60 -6.86 -10.93 -17.56
N PHE A 61 -7.84 -10.09 -17.85
CA PHE A 61 -7.94 -8.76 -17.25
C PHE A 61 -8.09 -8.82 -15.73
N VAL A 62 -8.94 -9.73 -15.21
CA VAL A 62 -9.10 -9.93 -13.77
C VAL A 62 -7.78 -10.38 -13.13
N TYR A 63 -7.09 -11.35 -13.74
CA TYR A 63 -5.78 -11.80 -13.26
C TYR A 63 -4.72 -10.67 -13.26
N GLU A 64 -4.70 -9.83 -14.30
CA GLU A 64 -3.79 -8.68 -14.36
C GLU A 64 -4.11 -7.65 -13.27
N LEU A 65 -5.38 -7.42 -12.95
CA LEU A 65 -5.78 -6.56 -11.83
C LEU A 65 -5.32 -7.12 -10.48
N GLU A 66 -5.51 -8.41 -10.23
CA GLU A 66 -5.05 -9.08 -9.00
C GLU A 66 -3.52 -8.96 -8.86
N TYR A 67 -2.78 -9.26 -9.93
CA TYR A 67 -1.32 -9.18 -9.94
C TYR A 67 -0.81 -7.77 -9.66
N HIS A 68 -1.42 -6.74 -10.27
CA HIS A 68 -1.01 -5.36 -10.05
C HIS A 68 -1.30 -4.87 -8.64
N GLU A 69 -2.41 -5.31 -8.03
CA GLU A 69 -2.71 -4.94 -6.64
C GLU A 69 -1.76 -5.61 -5.66
N GLU A 70 -1.44 -6.89 -5.85
CA GLU A 70 -0.43 -7.61 -5.04
C GLU A 70 0.94 -6.92 -5.13
N MET A 71 1.37 -6.53 -6.33
CA MET A 71 2.61 -5.77 -6.54
C MET A 71 2.60 -4.43 -5.80
N ARG A 72 1.48 -3.71 -5.78
CA ARG A 72 1.35 -2.44 -5.04
C ARG A 72 1.46 -2.63 -3.52
N VAL A 73 0.83 -3.68 -2.98
CA VAL A 73 0.92 -4.02 -1.56
C VAL A 73 2.36 -4.36 -1.18
N ASN A 74 3.06 -5.13 -2.02
CA ASN A 74 4.46 -5.52 -1.78
C ASN A 74 5.42 -4.33 -1.84
N VAL A 75 5.23 -3.40 -2.79
CA VAL A 75 6.04 -2.17 -2.85
C VAL A 75 5.79 -1.28 -1.64
N THR A 76 4.53 -1.15 -1.21
CA THR A 76 4.16 -0.32 -0.05
C THR A 76 4.69 -0.91 1.26
N SER A 77 4.63 -2.24 1.42
CA SER A 77 5.17 -2.92 2.59
C SER A 77 6.69 -2.84 2.62
N ALA A 78 7.38 -3.03 1.49
CA ALA A 78 8.83 -2.85 1.38
C ALA A 78 9.26 -1.44 1.77
N TYR A 79 8.59 -0.40 1.25
CA TYR A 79 8.87 0.98 1.63
C TYR A 79 8.65 1.23 3.13
N THR A 80 7.57 0.69 3.70
CA THR A 80 7.28 0.81 5.13
C THR A 80 8.34 0.13 6.00
N VAL A 81 8.84 -1.04 5.59
CA VAL A 81 9.91 -1.76 6.29
C VAL A 81 11.21 -0.97 6.29
N GLU A 82 11.61 -0.40 5.15
CA GLU A 82 12.81 0.43 5.05
C GLU A 82 12.69 1.68 5.95
N VAL A 83 11.54 2.36 5.95
CA VAL A 83 11.32 3.52 6.84
C VAL A 83 11.42 3.13 8.33
N ILE A 84 10.86 2.00 8.73
CA ILE A 84 10.94 1.52 10.12
C ILE A 84 12.39 1.17 10.49
N LYS A 85 13.14 0.59 9.56
CA LYS A 85 14.55 0.24 9.77
C LYS A 85 15.41 1.49 9.94
N ASP A 86 15.25 2.48 9.06
CA ASP A 86 15.92 3.78 9.16
C ASP A 86 15.61 4.49 10.49
N GLN A 87 14.35 4.44 10.93
CA GLN A 87 13.96 5.00 12.22
C GLN A 87 14.66 4.31 13.40
N ARG A 88 14.78 2.97 13.35
CA ARG A 88 15.49 2.21 14.38
C ARG A 88 16.98 2.57 14.42
N GLU A 89 17.64 2.61 13.26
CA GLU A 89 19.06 2.96 13.16
C GLU A 89 19.32 4.40 13.66
N ASN A 90 18.44 5.34 13.30
CA ASN A 90 18.52 6.71 13.80
C ASN A 90 18.35 6.79 15.32
N GLN A 91 17.42 6.03 15.88
CA GLN A 91 17.22 5.97 17.34
C GLN A 91 18.46 5.42 18.06
N GLU A 92 19.11 4.40 17.50
CA GLU A 92 20.36 3.85 18.04
C GLU A 92 21.49 4.88 18.03
N ARG A 93 21.65 5.64 16.93
CA ARG A 93 22.63 6.74 16.84
C ARG A 93 22.33 7.85 17.86
N ILE A 94 21.07 8.25 18.01
CA ILE A 94 20.67 9.24 19.02
C ILE A 94 21.03 8.75 20.42
N ASN A 95 20.78 7.48 20.73
CA ASN A 95 21.12 6.89 22.02
C ASN A 95 22.63 6.86 22.27
N GLN A 96 23.44 6.55 21.26
CA GLN A 96 24.91 6.60 21.34
C GLN A 96 25.41 8.03 21.60
N LEU A 97 24.91 9.02 20.86
CA LEU A 97 25.28 10.43 21.05
C LEU A 97 24.92 10.94 22.46
N ARG A 98 23.77 10.53 23.00
CA ARG A 98 23.37 10.86 24.38
C ARG A 98 24.35 10.28 25.41
N ARG A 99 24.75 9.01 25.26
CA ARG A 99 25.74 8.37 26.16
C ARG A 99 27.09 9.09 26.11
N ASN A 100 27.61 9.33 24.92
CA ASN A 100 28.90 10.02 24.73
C ASN A 100 28.89 11.45 25.29
N THR A 101 27.76 12.16 25.16
CA THR A 101 27.61 13.51 25.73
C THR A 101 27.56 13.48 27.26
N SER A 102 26.90 12.47 27.82
CA SER A 102 26.82 12.26 29.28
C SER A 102 28.21 11.93 29.85
N GLU A 103 28.97 11.09 29.17
CA GLU A 103 30.34 10.72 29.55
C GLU A 103 31.32 11.90 29.42
N ASN A 104 31.21 12.71 28.36
CA ASN A 104 32.02 13.91 28.20
C ASN A 104 31.71 14.97 29.25
N GLN A 105 30.47 15.12 29.71
CA GLN A 105 30.13 16.04 30.79
C GLN A 105 30.80 15.65 32.12
N PHE A 106 31.01 14.36 32.41
CA PHE A 106 31.72 13.92 33.62
C PHE A 106 33.21 14.29 33.63
N LEU A 107 33.85 14.40 32.46
CA LEU A 107 35.27 14.75 32.35
C LEU A 107 35.58 16.22 32.64
N TYR A 108 34.60 17.13 32.52
CA TYR A 108 34.77 18.56 32.81
C TYR A 108 34.58 18.92 34.30
N TYR A 109 34.23 17.97 35.18
CA TYR A 109 34.03 18.21 36.61
C TYR A 109 35.08 17.56 37.53
N LEU A 110 36.20 17.04 36.99
CA LEU A 110 37.28 16.55 37.84
C LEU A 110 38.15 17.73 38.34
N PRO A 111 38.20 17.99 39.66
CA PRO A 111 39.07 19.05 40.19
C PRO A 111 40.54 18.68 39.98
N VAL A 112 41.28 19.54 39.27
CA VAL A 112 42.72 19.41 39.08
C VAL A 112 43.42 19.71 40.42
N PHE A 113 43.83 18.69 41.16
CA PHE A 113 44.68 18.86 42.33
C PHE A 113 46.08 19.28 41.91
N HIS A 114 46.38 20.58 41.96
CA HIS A 114 47.74 21.10 41.85
C HIS A 114 48.50 20.86 43.17
N VAL A 115 49.42 19.90 43.17
CA VAL A 115 50.37 19.69 44.28
C VAL A 115 51.52 20.68 44.13
N GLN A 116 51.49 21.79 44.87
CA GLN A 116 52.68 22.63 45.08
C GLN A 116 53.61 21.95 46.09
N LYS A 117 54.78 21.48 45.64
CA LYS A 117 55.89 21.16 46.54
C LYS A 117 56.76 22.40 46.68
N GLY A 118 56.66 23.07 47.83
CA GLY A 118 57.55 24.15 48.25
C GLY A 118 59.00 23.68 48.49
N PRO A 119 59.96 24.62 48.62
CA PRO A 119 61.38 24.31 48.65
C PRO A 119 61.77 23.65 49.97
N LYS A 120 62.61 22.61 49.89
CA LYS A 120 63.24 22.00 51.07
C LYS A 120 64.46 22.82 51.47
N THR A 121 64.40 23.46 52.64
CA THR A 121 65.56 24.04 53.32
C THR A 121 66.37 22.94 54.02
N THR A 122 67.67 22.95 53.71
CA THR A 122 68.88 22.42 54.39
C THR A 122 68.80 21.08 55.12
#